data_AF-R6MTY3-F1
#
_entry.id   AF-R6MTY3-F1
#
_cell.length_a   1.000
_cell.length_b   1.000
_cell.length_c   1.000
_cell.angle_alpha   90.00
_cell.angle_beta   90.00
_cell.angle_gamma   90.00
#
_symmetry.space_group_name_H-M   'P 1'
#
loop_
_entity.id
_entity.type
_entity.pdbx_description
1 polymer ?
#
loop_
_entity_poly.entity_id
_entity_poly.type
_entity_poly.pdbx_seq_one_letter_code
_entity_poly.pdbx_strand_id
1 'polypeptide(L)' 'MKIVKIRLTQVDQVREFVELTSNCNYDVDLVSDRYTVDAKSLLGIYSLDLSNPLQVVIYGDDSEEYEKALEKYKI' A
#
# COMPACT_ATOMS: atom_id res chain seq x y z
N MET A 1 -1.13 -12.53 8.09
CA MET A 1 -0.26 -11.94 7.05
C MET A 1 -0.88 -12.19 5.68
N LYS A 2 -1.12 -11.13 4.91
CA LYS A 2 -1.67 -11.20 3.55
C LYS A 2 -0.85 -10.30 2.60
N ILE A 3 -0.80 -10.64 1.32
CA ILE A 3 -0.04 -9.89 0.30
C ILE A 3 -0.96 -9.55 -0.87
N VAL A 4 -1.02 -8.28 -1.25
CA VAL A 4 -1.80 -7.78 -2.39
C VAL A 4 -0.88 -7.04 -3.36
N LYS A 5 -1.01 -7.31 -4.66
CA LYS A 5 -0.24 -6.63 -5.69
C LYS A 5 -1.05 -5.48 -6.28
N ILE A 6 -0.48 -4.28 -6.33
CA ILE A 6 -1.17 -3.06 -6.78
C ILE A 6 -0.33 -2.23 -7.76
N ARG A 7 -0.96 -1.24 -8.39
CA ARG A 7 -0.30 -0.12 -9.07
C ARG A 7 -0.87 1.22 -8.58
N LEU A 8 0.02 2.16 -8.30
CA LEU A 8 -0.31 3.56 -8.01
C LEU A 8 0.30 4.42 -9.12
N THR A 9 -0.52 4.87 -10.07
CA THR A 9 -0.08 5.57 -11.29
C THR A 9 -0.25 7.08 -11.21
N GLN A 10 -1.06 7.59 -10.28
CA GLN A 10 -1.36 9.01 -10.13
C GLN A 10 -1.02 9.49 -8.72
N VAL A 11 -0.61 10.76 -8.60
CA VAL A 11 -0.26 11.40 -7.31
C VAL A 11 -1.43 11.32 -6.32
N ASP A 12 -2.66 11.48 -6.79
CA ASP A 12 -3.85 11.41 -5.94
C ASP A 12 -4.11 10.01 -5.40
N GLN A 13 -3.78 8.95 -6.17
CA GLN A 13 -3.90 7.57 -5.70
C GLN A 13 -2.93 7.29 -4.56
N VAL A 14 -1.72 7.87 -4.58
CA VAL A 14 -0.76 7.72 -3.47
C VAL A 14 -1.29 8.35 -2.20
N ARG A 15 -1.88 9.55 -2.28
CA ARG A 15 -2.48 10.24 -1.12
C ARG A 15 -3.65 9.44 -0.56
N GLU A 16 -4.57 9.04 -1.43
CA GLU A 16 -5.74 8.25 -1.05
C GLU A 16 -5.34 6.90 -0.44
N PHE A 17 -4.32 6.24 -0.98
CA PHE A 17 -3.77 5.01 -0.43
C PHE A 17 -3.19 5.22 0.97
N VAL A 18 -2.41 6.29 1.19
CA VAL A 18 -1.85 6.60 2.52
C VAL A 18 -2.93 6.90 3.53
N GLU A 19 -3.94 7.69 3.16
CA GLU A 19 -5.08 8.01 4.04
C GLU A 19 -5.85 6.75 4.42
N LEU A 20 -6.15 5.89 3.44
CA LEU A 20 -6.80 4.60 3.67
C LEU A 20 -5.96 3.74 4.63
N THR A 21 -4.66 3.63 4.38
CA THR A 21 -3.76 2.76 5.17
C THR A 21 -3.50 3.30 6.58
N SER A 22 -3.51 4.63 6.75
CA SER A 22 -3.31 5.28 8.05
C SER A 22 -4.45 5.02 9.04
N ASN A 23 -5.65 4.70 8.53
CA ASN A 23 -6.80 4.33 9.36
C ASN A 23 -6.74 2.88 9.89
N CYS A 24 -5.77 2.08 9.46
CA CYS A 24 -5.58 0.72 9.92
C CYS A 24 -4.82 0.67 11.26
N ASN A 25 -5.30 -0.16 12.19
CA ASN A 25 -4.67 -0.39 13.50
C ASN A 25 -3.59 -1.49 13.50
N TYR A 26 -3.11 -1.86 12.31
CA TYR A 26 -2.06 -2.86 12.10
C TYR A 26 -0.98 -2.30 11.17
N ASP A 27 0.14 -3.01 11.11
CA ASP A 27 1.25 -2.63 10.24
C ASP A 27 0.96 -3.03 8.79
N VAL A 28 1.38 -2.16 7.88
CA VAL A 28 1.28 -2.38 6.45
C VAL A 28 2.58 -1.90 5.81
N ASP A 29 3.26 -2.78 5.11
CA ASP A 29 4.44 -2.44 4.32
C ASP A 29 4.08 -2.29 2.85
N LEU A 30 4.79 -1.38 2.17
CA LEU A 30 4.79 -1.26 0.72
C LEU A 30 6.16 -1.63 0.19
N VAL A 31 6.20 -2.65 -0.67
CA VAL A 31 7.44 -3.19 -1.24
C VAL A 31 7.50 -2.88 -2.73
N SER A 32 8.57 -2.22 -3.15
CA SER A 32 8.95 -2.02 -4.56
C SER A 32 10.34 -2.58 -4.80
N ASP A 33 10.44 -3.66 -5.58
CA ASP A 33 11.67 -4.41 -5.86
C ASP A 33 12.45 -4.80 -4.59
N ARG A 34 13.44 -3.98 -4.20
CA ARG A 34 14.32 -4.17 -3.03
C ARG A 34 14.05 -3.21 -1.87
N TYR A 35 13.11 -2.29 -2.05
CA TYR A 35 12.78 -1.26 -1.08
C TYR A 35 11.49 -1.64 -0.36
N THR A 36 11.52 -1.54 0.96
CA THR A 36 10.35 -1.68 1.82
C THR A 36 10.19 -0.39 2.61
N VAL A 37 8.99 0.17 2.62
CA VAL A 37 8.65 1.35 3.39
C VAL A 37 7.35 1.13 4.14
N ASP A 38 7.17 1.88 5.23
CA ASP A 38 5.89 1.99 5.91
C ASP A 38 4.85 2.56 4.95
N ALA A 39 3.76 1.81 4.70
CA ALA A 39 2.70 2.20 3.78
C ALA A 39 1.85 3.38 4.28
N LYS A 40 2.02 3.81 5.53
CA LYS A 40 1.44 5.03 6.11
C LYS A 40 2.32 6.27 5.89
N SER A 41 3.56 6.08 5.41
CA SER A 41 4.50 7.18 5.17
C SER A 41 4.39 7.71 3.74
N LEU A 42 3.68 8.83 3.57
CA LEU A 42 3.60 9.53 2.28
C LEU A 42 4.99 9.84 1.70
N LEU A 43 5.92 10.29 2.55
CA LEU A 43 7.31 10.57 2.16
C LEU A 43 8.05 9.29 1.74
N GLY A 44 7.82 8.18 2.45
CA GLY A 44 8.39 6.88 2.12
C GLY A 44 7.94 6.40 0.75
N ILE A 45 6.64 6.48 0.44
CA ILE A 45 6.11 6.06 -0.86
C ILE A 45 6.64 6.93 -2.00
N TYR A 46 6.79 8.25 -1.79
CA TYR A 46 7.40 9.11 -2.81
C TYR A 46 8.88 8.84 -3.07
N SER A 47 9.57 8.13 -2.17
CA SER A 47 10.94 7.67 -2.39
C SER A 47 11.04 6.39 -3.24
N LEU A 48 9.92 5.70 -3.49
CA LEU A 48 9.87 4.48 -4.28
C LEU A 48 9.76 4.77 -5.78
N ASP A 49 10.28 3.83 -6.58
CA ASP A 49 9.91 3.73 -7.99
C ASP A 49 8.53 3.09 -8.12
N LEU A 50 7.55 3.87 -8.62
CA LEU A 50 6.16 3.46 -8.82
C LEU A 50 5.89 2.96 -10.25
N SER A 51 6.91 2.90 -11.12
CA SER A 51 6.77 2.40 -12.49
C SER A 51 6.46 0.89 -12.53
N ASN A 52 6.95 0.17 -11.53
CA ASN A 52 6.73 -1.26 -11.33
C ASN A 52 5.54 -1.52 -10.38
N PRO A 53 4.89 -2.69 -10.49
CA PRO A 53 3.91 -3.11 -9.50
C PRO A 53 4.48 -3.18 -8.09
N LEU A 54 3.67 -2.79 -7.12
CA LEU A 54 4.02 -2.77 -5.70
C LEU A 54 3.37 -3.95 -5.00
N GLN A 55 3.96 -4.41 -3.90
CA GLN A 55 3.35 -5.38 -3.01
C GLN A 55 2.97 -4.69 -1.69
N VAL A 56 1.70 -4.79 -1.33
CA VAL A 56 1.18 -4.38 -0.03
C VAL A 56 1.21 -5.61 0.87
N VAL A 57 2.00 -5.56 1.95
CA VAL A 57 2.09 -6.64 2.94
C VAL A 57 1.32 -6.21 4.18
N ILE A 58 0.29 -6.96 4.54
CA ILE A 58 -0.65 -6.63 5.61
C ILE A 58 -0.40 -7.55 6.80
N TYR A 59 -0.08 -6.96 7.95
CA TYR A 59 0.16 -7.67 9.22
C TYR A 59 -1.03 -7.55 10.19
N GLY A 60 -2.24 -7.68 9.67
CA GLY A 60 -3.48 -7.74 10.45
C GLY A 60 -4.30 -8.98 10.07
N ASP A 61 -5.03 -9.53 11.05
CA ASP A 61 -5.93 -10.66 10.82
C ASP A 61 -7.33 -10.20 10.37
N ASP A 62 -7.80 -9.05 10.89
CA ASP A 62 -9.09 -8.42 10.54
C ASP A 62 -8.94 -7.37 9.42
N SER A 63 -8.35 -7.77 8.28
CA SER A 63 -8.00 -6.86 7.18
C SER A 63 -8.99 -6.83 6.01
N GLU A 64 -10.13 -7.54 6.09
CA GLU A 64 -11.02 -7.74 4.93
C GLU A 64 -11.53 -6.42 4.31
N GLU A 65 -11.82 -5.41 5.14
CA GLU A 65 -12.30 -4.11 4.65
C GLU A 65 -11.21 -3.36 3.88
N TYR A 66 -9.98 -3.37 4.40
CA TYR A 66 -8.84 -2.76 3.73
C TYR A 66 -8.52 -3.48 2.42
N GLU A 67 -8.54 -4.81 2.41
CA GLU A 67 -8.34 -5.59 1.19
C GLU A 67 -9.38 -5.27 0.11
N LYS A 68 -10.66 -5.12 0.49
CA LYS A 68 -11.71 -4.68 -0.45
C LYS A 68 -11.43 -3.28 -0.98
N ALA A 69 -10.97 -2.37 -0.13
CA ALA A 69 -10.64 -1.01 -0.55
C ALA A 69 -9.43 -0.97 -1.53
N LEU A 70 -8.51 -1.94 -1.43
CA LEU A 70 -7.39 -2.10 -2.35
C LEU A 70 -7.76 -2.62 -3.74
N GLU A 71 -8.95 -3.22 -3.93
CA GLU A 71 -9.37 -3.79 -5.22
C GLU A 71 -9.30 -2.79 -6.38
N LYS A 72 -9.53 -1.50 -6.11
CA LYS A 72 -9.43 -0.45 -7.14
C LYS A 72 -8.00 -0.16 -7.64
N TYR A 73 -6.98 -0.61 -6.90
CA TYR A 73 -5.56 -0.48 -7.27
C TYR A 73 -4.95 -1.80 -7.72
N LYS A 74 -5.67 -2.92 -7.55
CA LYS A 74 -5.18 -4.27 -7.76
C LYS A 74 -4.91 -4.53 -9.24
N ILE A 75 -3.93 -5.39 -9.49
CA ILE A 75 -3.56 -5.87 -10.83
C ILE A 75 -3.56 -7.39 -10.91
#